data_AF-A0A931DIQ5-F1
#
_entry.id   AF-A0A931DIQ5-F1
#
_cell.length_a   1.000
_cell.length_b   1.000
_cell.length_c   1.000
_cell.angle_alpha   90.00
_cell.angle_beta   90.00
_cell.angle_gamma   90.00
#
_symmetry.space_group_name_H-M   'P 1'
#
loop_
_entity.id
_entity.type
_entity.pdbx_description
1 polymer ?
#
loop_
_entity_poly.entity_id
_entity_poly.type
_entity_poly.pdbx_seq_one_letter_code
_entity_poly.pdbx_strand_id
1 'polypeptide(L)'
;MTAQMRTGPAARDADFRGIDPPALNQLIRQVQDAETAIKGWLNGHRPPPGVSAAGHRQAEQVAQWAADQLGMLTRRYNYAMTHPDRGGGVRVPPSPAPLPRTPGASPVPGGGAPGPGGTGGLPRTPRREPSTTPNGAGGDLGNFPTRQDAARAAKADADAITAALRERQPVPPAVWGHLKANAGDPDYTEKLYERLGPAAAAELVRAAGGDEARLEAIGGSLGVASHHMTMDARWLRAFLAEADREGVGPAAVQVLTGADLSRRTREALHKLDLEPVADRTA
;
A
#
# COMPACT_ATOMS: atom_id res chain seq x y z
N MET A 1 -25.20 -6.23 -3.07
CA MET A 1 -23.83 -6.81 -3.02
C MET A 1 -23.97 -8.28 -3.43
N THR A 2 -23.34 -8.67 -4.54
CA THR A 2 -23.59 -9.96 -5.20
C THR A 2 -22.90 -11.11 -4.48
N ALA A 3 -23.61 -12.23 -4.33
CA ALA A 3 -23.26 -13.40 -3.50
C ALA A 3 -22.00 -14.17 -3.92
N GLN A 4 -21.30 -13.74 -4.98
CA GLN A 4 -20.13 -14.44 -5.53
C GLN A 4 -18.83 -14.20 -4.75
N MET A 5 -18.74 -13.16 -3.91
CA MET A 5 -17.57 -12.98 -3.03
C MET A 5 -17.56 -13.92 -1.81
N ARG A 6 -18.68 -14.60 -1.50
CA ARG A 6 -18.81 -15.53 -0.36
C ARG A 6 -18.52 -17.00 -0.69
N THR A 7 -18.13 -17.33 -1.92
CA THR A 7 -17.94 -18.74 -2.34
C THR A 7 -16.56 -19.05 -2.93
N GLY A 8 -15.64 -18.07 -2.95
CA GLY A 8 -14.26 -18.30 -3.36
C GLY A 8 -13.45 -19.11 -2.33
N PRO A 9 -12.25 -19.62 -2.69
CA PRO A 9 -11.39 -20.42 -1.79
C PRO A 9 -11.11 -19.75 -0.43
N ALA A 10 -11.08 -18.41 -0.42
CA ALA A 10 -10.86 -17.59 0.77
C ALA A 10 -12.08 -17.46 1.69
N ALA A 11 -13.30 -17.83 1.25
CA ALA A 11 -14.52 -17.74 2.05
C ALA A 11 -14.63 -18.81 3.15
N ARG A 12 -13.70 -19.76 3.20
CA ARG A 12 -13.65 -20.84 4.20
C ARG A 12 -12.71 -20.56 5.37
N ASP A 13 -11.97 -19.45 5.33
CA ASP A 13 -11.11 -19.03 6.42
C ASP A 13 -11.84 -17.98 7.26
N ALA A 14 -12.05 -18.29 8.55
CA ALA A 14 -12.76 -17.43 9.49
C ALA A 14 -11.98 -16.15 9.81
N ASP A 15 -10.67 -16.14 9.55
CA ASP A 15 -9.78 -15.02 9.79
C ASP A 15 -9.56 -14.15 8.54
N PHE A 16 -10.14 -14.50 7.38
CA PHE A 16 -9.96 -13.77 6.13
C PHE A 16 -10.67 -12.40 6.17
N ARG A 17 -9.88 -11.32 6.20
CA ARG A 17 -10.38 -9.93 6.23
C ARG A 17 -10.72 -9.37 4.85
N GLY A 18 -10.62 -10.18 3.79
CA GLY A 18 -11.15 -9.82 2.46
C GLY A 18 -10.14 -9.27 1.46
N ILE A 19 -8.83 -9.31 1.73
CA ILE A 19 -7.79 -8.81 0.81
C ILE A 19 -6.67 -9.85 0.69
N ASP A 20 -6.57 -10.52 -0.46
CA ASP A 20 -5.44 -11.38 -0.85
C ASP A 20 -4.33 -10.49 -1.48
N PRO A 21 -3.17 -10.28 -0.82
CA PRO A 21 -2.14 -9.36 -1.33
C PRO A 21 -1.57 -9.77 -2.70
N PRO A 22 -1.21 -11.05 -2.95
CA PRO A 22 -0.86 -11.51 -4.30
C PRO A 22 -1.91 -11.18 -5.38
N ALA A 23 -3.19 -11.47 -5.12
CA ALA A 23 -4.26 -11.19 -6.07
C ALA A 23 -4.46 -9.69 -6.30
N LEU A 24 -4.37 -8.88 -5.24
CA LEU A 24 -4.48 -7.43 -5.34
C LEU A 24 -3.29 -6.81 -6.10
N ASN A 25 -2.06 -7.30 -5.88
CA ASN A 25 -0.90 -6.89 -6.66
C ASN A 25 -1.05 -7.22 -8.15
N GLN A 26 -1.61 -8.39 -8.48
CA GLN A 26 -1.91 -8.74 -9.87
C GLN A 26 -2.95 -7.78 -10.48
N LEU A 27 -4.01 -7.44 -9.75
CA LEU A 27 -5.01 -6.47 -10.19
C LEU A 27 -4.39 -5.08 -10.41
N ILE A 28 -3.55 -4.61 -9.49
CA ILE A 28 -2.84 -3.32 -9.62
C ILE A 28 -2.02 -3.30 -10.92
N ARG A 29 -1.26 -4.36 -11.21
CA ARG A 29 -0.47 -4.46 -12.45
C ARG A 29 -1.35 -4.43 -13.70
N GLN A 30 -2.46 -5.19 -13.69
CA GLN A 30 -3.39 -5.20 -14.82
C GLN A 30 -4.00 -3.82 -15.09
N VAL A 31 -4.34 -3.07 -14.04
CA VAL A 31 -4.85 -1.69 -14.17
C VAL A 31 -3.76 -0.74 -14.69
N GLN A 32 -2.52 -0.87 -14.21
CA GLN A 32 -1.36 -0.09 -14.72
C GLN A 32 -1.07 -0.37 -16.20
N ASP A 33 -1.08 -1.65 -16.60
CA ASP A 33 -0.86 -2.07 -17.98
C ASP A 33 -1.98 -1.53 -18.89
N ALA A 34 -3.24 -1.60 -18.43
CA ALA A 34 -4.38 -1.05 -19.16
C ALA A 34 -4.28 0.47 -19.33
N GLU A 35 -3.94 1.21 -18.25
CA GLU A 35 -3.74 2.66 -18.32
C GLU A 35 -2.64 3.03 -19.32
N THR A 36 -1.52 2.31 -19.27
CA THR A 36 -0.38 2.51 -20.18
C THR A 36 -0.77 2.21 -21.62
N ALA A 37 -1.50 1.13 -21.88
CA ALA A 37 -1.98 0.77 -23.20
C ALA A 37 -2.95 1.83 -23.76
N ILE A 38 -3.88 2.34 -22.95
CA ILE A 38 -4.83 3.39 -23.37
C ILE A 38 -4.08 4.68 -23.71
N LYS A 39 -3.15 5.11 -22.84
CA LYS A 39 -2.32 6.32 -23.09
C LYS A 39 -1.46 6.16 -24.34
N GLY A 40 -0.85 4.99 -24.53
CA GLY A 40 -0.08 4.67 -25.73
C GLY A 40 -0.94 4.74 -26.99
N TRP A 41 -2.13 4.15 -26.97
CA TRP A 41 -3.06 4.20 -28.09
C TRP A 41 -3.51 5.63 -28.41
N LEU A 42 -3.89 6.41 -27.40
CA LEU A 42 -4.31 7.82 -27.55
C LEU A 42 -3.22 8.70 -28.17
N ASN A 43 -1.96 8.47 -27.79
CA ASN A 43 -0.82 9.20 -28.33
C ASN A 43 -0.53 8.80 -29.78
N GLY A 44 -0.66 7.52 -30.13
CA GLY A 44 -0.39 7.01 -31.47
C GLY A 44 -1.53 7.25 -32.48
N HIS A 45 -2.76 7.48 -32.02
CA HIS A 45 -3.95 7.54 -32.89
C HIS A 45 -4.73 8.85 -32.70
N ARG A 46 -4.14 10.00 -33.04
CA ARG A 46 -4.87 11.27 -32.99
C ARG A 46 -6.00 11.30 -34.05
N PRO A 47 -7.20 11.81 -33.71
CA PRO A 47 -8.28 11.90 -34.67
C PRO A 47 -7.89 12.86 -35.81
N PRO A 48 -8.13 12.51 -37.09
CA PRO A 48 -7.92 13.42 -38.20
C PRO A 48 -8.76 14.70 -38.06
N PRO A 49 -8.33 15.82 -38.67
CA PRO A 49 -9.13 17.04 -38.69
C PRO A 49 -10.54 16.78 -39.21
N GLY A 50 -11.55 17.32 -38.52
CA GLY A 50 -12.96 17.15 -38.88
C GLY A 50 -13.62 15.85 -38.39
N VAL A 51 -12.86 14.92 -37.79
CA VAL A 51 -13.42 13.71 -37.15
C VAL A 51 -13.71 13.98 -35.68
N SER A 52 -14.81 13.42 -35.18
CA SER A 52 -15.19 13.55 -33.77
C SER A 52 -14.17 12.91 -32.83
N ALA A 53 -13.64 13.68 -31.89
CA ALA A 53 -12.76 13.22 -30.82
C ALA A 53 -13.53 12.63 -29.61
N ALA A 54 -14.82 12.31 -29.76
CA ALA A 54 -15.64 11.85 -28.63
C ALA A 54 -15.13 10.52 -28.02
N GLY A 55 -14.73 9.57 -28.86
CA GLY A 55 -14.15 8.29 -28.40
C GLY A 55 -12.82 8.47 -27.68
N HIS A 56 -11.96 9.38 -28.17
CA HIS A 56 -10.70 9.74 -27.50
C HIS A 56 -10.94 10.32 -26.11
N ARG A 57 -11.89 11.26 -25.97
CA ARG A 57 -12.25 11.83 -24.67
C ARG A 57 -12.80 10.77 -23.70
N GLN A 58 -13.56 9.80 -24.18
CA GLN A 58 -14.02 8.68 -23.35
C GLN A 58 -12.86 7.80 -22.90
N ALA A 59 -11.93 7.47 -23.79
CA ALA A 59 -10.74 6.71 -23.44
C ALA A 59 -9.83 7.48 -22.45
N GLU A 60 -9.69 8.79 -22.59
CA GLU A 60 -9.00 9.66 -21.61
C GLU A 60 -9.68 9.60 -20.23
N GLN A 61 -11.02 9.63 -20.18
CA GLN A 61 -11.76 9.49 -18.92
C GLN A 61 -11.57 8.12 -18.27
N VAL A 62 -11.53 7.04 -19.06
CA VAL A 62 -11.24 5.69 -18.53
C VAL A 62 -9.81 5.59 -18.01
N ALA A 63 -8.83 6.16 -18.72
CA ALA A 63 -7.44 6.21 -18.25
C ALA A 63 -7.32 7.01 -16.94
N GLN A 64 -8.01 8.15 -16.83
CA GLN A 64 -8.03 8.94 -15.60
C GLN A 64 -8.69 8.17 -14.46
N TRP A 65 -9.84 7.55 -14.70
CA TRP A 65 -10.52 6.73 -13.69
C TRP A 65 -9.63 5.58 -13.20
N ALA A 66 -8.94 4.89 -14.11
CA ALA A 66 -8.00 3.82 -13.77
C ALA A 66 -6.86 4.35 -12.87
N ALA A 67 -6.26 5.49 -13.24
CA ALA A 67 -5.23 6.15 -12.44
C ALA A 67 -5.73 6.54 -11.05
N ASP A 68 -6.96 7.05 -10.94
CA ASP A 68 -7.59 7.42 -9.67
C ASP A 68 -7.82 6.18 -8.78
N GLN A 69 -8.16 5.03 -9.36
CA GLN A 69 -8.33 3.78 -8.60
C GLN A 69 -6.99 3.19 -8.12
N LEU A 70 -5.91 3.38 -8.88
CA LEU A 70 -4.59 2.80 -8.53
C LEU A 70 -4.08 3.27 -7.18
N GLY A 71 -4.30 4.54 -6.80
CA GLY A 71 -3.89 5.06 -5.50
C GLY A 71 -4.55 4.28 -4.34
N MET A 72 -5.87 4.08 -4.44
CA MET A 72 -6.64 3.35 -3.43
C MET A 72 -6.28 1.85 -3.39
N LEU A 73 -6.11 1.20 -4.55
CA LEU A 73 -5.73 -0.21 -4.62
C LEU A 73 -4.32 -0.44 -4.03
N THR A 74 -3.37 0.44 -4.36
CA THR A 74 -2.00 0.39 -3.82
C THR A 74 -2.01 0.56 -2.31
N ARG A 75 -2.81 1.49 -1.79
CA ARG A 75 -2.94 1.71 -0.35
C ARG A 75 -3.51 0.50 0.38
N ARG A 76 -4.53 -0.15 -0.21
CA ARG A 76 -5.08 -1.42 0.30
C ARG A 76 -4.05 -2.54 0.31
N TYR A 77 -3.27 -2.65 -0.76
CA TYR A 77 -2.19 -3.63 -0.84
C TYR A 77 -1.16 -3.37 0.25
N ASN A 78 -0.73 -2.12 0.42
CA ASN A 78 0.26 -1.74 1.40
C ASN A 78 -0.20 -2.01 2.84
N TYR A 79 -1.48 -1.76 3.11
CA TYR A 79 -2.09 -2.05 4.40
C TYR A 79 -2.16 -3.55 4.68
N ALA A 80 -2.62 -4.35 3.72
CA ALA A 80 -2.71 -5.81 3.88
C ALA A 80 -1.33 -6.48 4.06
N MET A 81 -0.27 -5.87 3.50
CA MET A 81 1.11 -6.34 3.68
C MET A 81 1.67 -6.09 5.10
N THR A 82 1.16 -5.10 5.82
CA THR A 82 1.60 -4.75 7.19
C THR A 82 0.64 -5.21 8.27
N HIS A 83 -0.56 -5.67 7.87
CA HIS A 83 -1.56 -6.25 8.76
C HIS A 83 -1.97 -7.63 8.23
N PRO A 84 -1.05 -8.61 8.18
CA PRO A 84 -1.38 -9.94 7.68
C PRO A 84 -2.46 -10.57 8.55
N ASP A 85 -3.46 -11.16 7.91
CA ASP A 85 -4.46 -12.00 8.59
C ASP A 85 -3.71 -13.08 9.40
N ARG A 86 -4.08 -13.26 10.68
CA ARG A 86 -3.46 -14.30 11.54
C ARG A 86 -3.74 -15.72 11.03
N GLY A 87 -4.74 -15.89 10.17
CA GLY A 87 -4.98 -17.10 9.38
C GLY A 87 -4.09 -17.12 8.14
N GLY A 88 -3.15 -18.07 8.10
CA GLY A 88 -2.14 -18.18 7.04
C GLY A 88 -2.72 -18.22 5.62
N GLY A 89 -2.02 -17.59 4.69
CA GLY A 89 -2.44 -17.35 3.31
C GLY A 89 -3.01 -18.57 2.56
N VAL A 90 -3.88 -18.25 1.60
CA VAL A 90 -4.60 -19.19 0.74
C VAL A 90 -3.66 -20.24 0.13
N ARG A 91 -3.86 -21.51 0.49
CA ARG A 91 -3.29 -22.64 -0.27
C ARG A 91 -3.87 -22.58 -1.69
N VAL A 92 -3.01 -22.31 -2.66
CA VAL A 92 -3.35 -22.40 -4.09
C VAL A 92 -3.87 -23.81 -4.35
N PRO A 93 -5.12 -24.00 -4.82
CA PRO A 93 -5.60 -25.33 -5.20
C PRO A 93 -4.80 -25.82 -6.42
N PRO A 94 -4.48 -27.12 -6.53
CA PRO A 94 -3.74 -27.66 -7.66
C PRO A 94 -4.46 -27.35 -8.97
N SER A 95 -3.69 -27.04 -10.02
CA SER A 95 -4.23 -26.77 -11.35
C SER A 95 -5.19 -27.90 -11.78
N PRO A 96 -6.38 -27.58 -12.31
CA PRO A 96 -7.29 -28.60 -12.81
C PRO A 96 -6.62 -29.36 -13.96
N ALA A 97 -6.74 -30.68 -13.92
CA ALA A 97 -6.22 -31.55 -14.97
C ALA A 97 -6.83 -31.20 -16.34
N PRO A 98 -6.07 -31.31 -17.44
CA PRO A 98 -6.59 -31.04 -18.77
C PRO A 98 -7.78 -31.96 -19.08
N LEU A 99 -8.87 -31.35 -19.54
CA LEU A 99 -10.10 -32.05 -19.91
C LEU A 99 -9.83 -33.12 -20.99
N PRO A 100 -10.47 -34.30 -20.89
CA PRO A 100 -10.36 -35.33 -21.92
C PRO A 100 -11.01 -34.85 -23.22
N ARG A 101 -10.29 -35.00 -24.33
CA ARG A 101 -10.78 -34.74 -25.69
C ARG A 101 -11.86 -35.76 -26.04
N THR A 102 -13.10 -35.33 -26.22
CA THR A 102 -14.15 -36.11 -26.88
C THR A 102 -14.00 -36.00 -28.41
N PRO A 103 -13.90 -37.12 -29.13
CA PRO A 103 -13.89 -37.12 -30.59
C PRO A 103 -15.32 -37.22 -31.13
N GLY A 104 -15.67 -36.35 -32.09
CA GLY A 104 -16.82 -36.56 -32.97
C GLY A 104 -17.92 -35.49 -32.85
N ALA A 105 -17.82 -34.44 -33.66
CA ALA A 105 -18.97 -33.76 -34.25
C ALA A 105 -18.51 -33.06 -35.54
N SER A 106 -18.98 -33.59 -36.68
CA SER A 106 -18.73 -33.09 -38.03
C SER A 106 -19.46 -31.75 -38.30
N PRO A 107 -19.05 -30.99 -39.33
CA PRO A 107 -19.52 -29.63 -39.58
C PRO A 107 -20.75 -29.59 -40.49
N VAL A 108 -21.64 -28.60 -40.30
CA VAL A 108 -22.71 -28.24 -41.25
C VAL A 108 -22.49 -26.80 -41.74
N PRO A 109 -22.52 -26.52 -43.06
CA PRO A 109 -22.27 -25.20 -43.65
C PRO A 109 -23.54 -24.46 -44.12
N GLY A 110 -23.41 -23.14 -44.32
CA GLY A 110 -24.36 -22.26 -45.02
C GLY A 110 -25.03 -21.24 -44.09
N GLY A 111 -25.06 -19.92 -44.32
CA GLY A 111 -24.95 -19.12 -45.54
C GLY A 111 -26.25 -18.32 -45.74
N GLY A 112 -26.23 -17.00 -45.55
CA GLY A 112 -27.36 -16.11 -45.94
C GLY A 112 -27.58 -14.86 -45.07
N ALA A 113 -27.43 -13.68 -45.66
CA ALA A 113 -27.99 -12.38 -45.25
C ALA A 113 -28.94 -11.90 -46.40
N PRO A 114 -29.64 -10.71 -46.39
CA PRO A 114 -29.85 -9.66 -45.37
C PRO A 114 -31.30 -9.05 -45.26
N GLY A 115 -31.54 -8.21 -44.23
CA GLY A 115 -32.49 -7.05 -44.20
C GLY A 115 -33.85 -7.20 -43.47
N PRO A 116 -34.63 -6.12 -43.21
CA PRO A 116 -34.31 -4.76 -42.72
C PRO A 116 -35.25 -4.27 -41.56
N GLY A 117 -34.89 -3.16 -40.90
CA GLY A 117 -35.82 -2.16 -40.35
C GLY A 117 -36.54 -2.41 -39.00
N GLY A 118 -36.14 -1.67 -37.95
CA GLY A 118 -36.88 -1.60 -36.68
C GLY A 118 -36.31 -0.57 -35.70
N THR A 119 -36.69 0.70 -35.88
CA THR A 119 -36.45 1.80 -34.93
C THR A 119 -37.46 1.76 -33.79
N GLY A 120 -37.01 1.84 -32.52
CA GLY A 120 -37.86 2.32 -31.44
C GLY A 120 -37.52 1.86 -30.02
N GLY A 121 -36.76 2.67 -29.28
CA GLY A 121 -37.00 2.89 -27.85
C GLY A 121 -36.25 2.01 -26.83
N LEU A 122 -34.92 2.16 -26.72
CA LEU A 122 -34.24 1.78 -25.48
C LEU A 122 -34.46 2.88 -24.41
N PRO A 123 -34.82 2.52 -23.16
CA PRO A 123 -35.05 3.50 -22.10
C PRO A 123 -33.75 4.23 -21.78
N ARG A 124 -33.81 5.58 -21.80
CA ARG A 124 -32.75 6.46 -21.31
C ARG A 124 -32.49 6.12 -19.84
N THR A 125 -31.39 5.42 -19.58
CA THR A 125 -30.85 5.31 -18.23
C THR A 125 -30.49 6.71 -17.74
N PRO A 126 -30.96 7.15 -16.56
CA PRO A 126 -30.54 8.42 -16.00
C PRO A 126 -29.02 8.41 -15.83
N ARG A 127 -28.39 9.48 -16.33
CA ARG A 127 -26.96 9.74 -16.20
C ARG A 127 -26.65 9.87 -14.71
N ARG A 128 -26.16 8.78 -14.11
CA ARG A 128 -25.54 8.83 -12.78
C ARG A 128 -24.33 9.73 -12.91
N GLU A 129 -24.35 10.86 -12.23
CA GLU A 129 -23.13 11.60 -11.96
C GLU A 129 -22.12 10.64 -11.29
N PRO A 130 -20.82 10.75 -11.61
CA PRO A 130 -19.81 9.98 -10.90
C PRO A 130 -19.82 10.40 -9.44
N SER A 131 -20.57 9.68 -8.62
CA SER A 131 -20.46 9.75 -7.18
C SER A 131 -19.13 9.09 -6.84
N THR A 132 -18.09 9.91 -6.73
CA THR A 132 -16.97 9.58 -5.85
C THR A 132 -17.60 9.36 -4.48
N THR A 133 -17.45 8.16 -3.93
CA THR A 133 -17.92 7.85 -2.58
C THR A 133 -17.32 8.89 -1.63
N PRO A 134 -18.13 9.62 -0.84
CA PRO A 134 -17.65 10.70 0.03
C PRO A 134 -16.58 10.25 1.02
N ASN A 135 -16.57 8.95 1.32
CA ASN A 135 -15.54 8.27 2.08
C ASN A 135 -14.81 7.33 1.13
N GLY A 136 -13.76 7.83 0.48
CA GLY A 136 -12.75 6.94 -0.10
C GLY A 136 -12.18 6.10 1.04
N ALA A 137 -12.06 4.79 0.83
CA ALA A 137 -11.59 3.81 1.82
C ALA A 137 -12.53 3.56 3.01
N GLY A 138 -12.74 2.29 3.40
CA GLY A 138 -13.30 1.97 4.72
C GLY A 138 -12.37 2.50 5.83
N GLY A 139 -12.84 2.52 7.07
CA GLY A 139 -12.10 3.05 8.23
C GLY A 139 -10.75 2.39 8.55
N ASP A 140 -10.32 1.42 7.74
CA ASP A 140 -9.14 0.57 7.96
C ASP A 140 -7.89 1.04 7.18
N LEU A 141 -7.88 2.17 6.48
CA LEU A 141 -6.76 2.58 5.59
C LEU A 141 -5.98 3.82 6.06
N GLY A 142 -5.97 4.08 7.37
CA GLY A 142 -5.31 5.25 7.98
C GLY A 142 -6.14 6.54 7.90
N ASN A 143 -5.66 7.62 8.54
CA ASN A 143 -6.43 8.87 8.69
C ASN A 143 -6.38 9.79 7.47
N PHE A 144 -5.65 9.41 6.40
CA PHE A 144 -5.47 10.27 5.23
C PHE A 144 -6.35 9.82 4.05
N PRO A 145 -7.04 10.75 3.36
CA PRO A 145 -7.85 10.41 2.20
C PRO A 145 -7.05 9.85 1.03
N THR A 146 -5.80 10.28 0.88
CA THR A 146 -4.91 9.88 -0.21
C THR A 146 -3.48 9.63 0.26
N ARG A 147 -2.73 8.86 -0.54
CA ARG A 147 -1.27 8.68 -0.36
C ARG A 147 -0.52 10.02 -0.39
N GLN A 148 -0.96 10.95 -1.23
CA GLN A 148 -0.32 12.27 -1.32
C GLN A 148 -0.55 13.09 -0.06
N ASP A 149 -1.73 12.98 0.57
CA ASP A 149 -2.03 13.63 1.86
C ASP A 149 -1.18 13.03 2.98
N ALA A 150 -1.09 11.70 3.04
CA ALA A 150 -0.23 11.00 4.01
C ALA A 150 1.25 11.40 3.86
N ALA A 151 1.75 11.42 2.62
CA ALA A 151 3.13 11.84 2.32
C ALA A 151 3.40 13.30 2.68
N ARG A 152 2.43 14.21 2.44
CA ARG A 152 2.55 15.62 2.82
C ARG A 152 2.60 15.80 4.33
N ALA A 153 1.72 15.11 5.06
CA ALA A 153 1.71 15.14 6.52
C ALA A 153 3.02 14.58 7.10
N ALA A 154 3.46 13.41 6.61
CA ALA A 154 4.72 12.79 7.02
C ALA A 154 5.93 13.70 6.79
N LYS A 155 5.99 14.39 5.65
CA LYS A 155 7.05 15.36 5.36
C LYS A 155 7.02 16.54 6.33
N ALA A 156 5.84 17.10 6.60
CA ALA A 156 5.69 18.21 7.53
C ALA A 156 6.15 17.82 8.95
N ASP A 157 5.75 16.63 9.41
CA ASP A 157 6.18 16.10 10.71
C ASP A 157 7.68 15.81 10.75
N ALA A 158 8.26 15.22 9.69
CA ALA A 158 9.71 14.99 9.61
C ALA A 158 10.53 16.29 9.62
N ASP A 159 10.08 17.31 8.89
CA ASP A 159 10.72 18.62 8.86
C ASP A 159 10.60 19.30 10.25
N ALA A 160 9.45 19.16 10.94
CA ALA A 160 9.25 19.66 12.30
C ALA A 160 10.13 18.94 13.34
N ILE A 161 10.26 17.61 13.26
CA ILE A 161 11.19 16.83 14.09
C ILE A 161 12.62 17.32 13.87
N THR A 162 13.05 17.39 12.60
CA THR A 162 14.43 17.80 12.26
C THR A 162 14.73 19.23 12.71
N ALA A 163 13.76 20.14 12.64
CA ALA A 163 13.90 21.50 13.16
C ALA A 163 14.06 21.49 14.68
N ALA A 164 13.15 20.81 15.41
CA ALA A 164 13.20 20.72 16.86
C ALA A 164 14.52 20.12 17.36
N LEU A 165 14.98 19.03 16.76
CA LEU A 165 16.24 18.37 17.11
C LEU A 165 17.45 19.29 16.90
N ARG A 166 17.52 19.97 15.74
CA ARG A 166 18.60 20.91 15.41
C ARG A 166 18.66 22.10 16.38
N GLU A 167 17.49 22.61 16.77
CA GLU A 167 17.36 23.71 17.72
C GLU A 167 17.43 23.27 19.19
N ARG A 168 17.63 21.95 19.43
CA ARG A 168 17.60 21.32 20.75
C ARG A 168 16.34 21.61 21.55
N GLN A 169 15.23 21.78 20.84
CA GLN A 169 13.90 21.97 21.39
C GLN A 169 13.17 20.62 21.52
N PRO A 170 12.17 20.53 22.42
CA PRO A 170 11.28 19.37 22.45
C PRO A 170 10.56 19.20 21.11
N VAL A 171 10.42 17.94 20.66
CA VAL A 171 9.58 17.62 19.50
C VAL A 171 8.15 18.05 19.80
N PRO A 172 7.48 18.80 18.90
CA PRO A 172 6.15 19.35 19.16
C PRO A 172 5.12 18.27 19.55
N PRO A 173 4.25 18.52 20.54
CA PRO A 173 3.22 17.55 20.95
C PRO A 173 2.31 17.06 19.81
N ALA A 174 2.03 17.92 18.83
CA ALA A 174 1.22 17.57 17.67
C ALA A 174 1.86 16.43 16.83
N VAL A 175 3.18 16.44 16.69
CA VAL A 175 3.92 15.39 15.97
C VAL A 175 3.76 14.04 16.67
N TRP A 176 3.86 14.00 18.00
CA TRP A 176 3.62 12.77 18.75
C TRP A 176 2.18 12.27 18.60
N GLY A 177 1.21 13.19 18.59
CA GLY A 177 -0.19 12.88 18.31
C GLY A 177 -0.39 12.27 16.91
N HIS A 178 0.23 12.86 15.89
CA HIS A 178 0.17 12.35 14.52
C HIS A 178 0.87 11.00 14.38
N LEU A 179 2.06 10.83 14.96
CA LEU A 179 2.82 9.58 14.90
C LEU A 179 2.00 8.45 15.52
N LYS A 180 1.40 8.68 16.69
CA LYS A 180 0.52 7.71 17.36
C LYS A 180 -0.71 7.38 16.51
N ALA A 181 -1.39 8.40 15.99
CA ALA A 181 -2.61 8.19 15.20
C ALA A 181 -2.36 7.50 13.86
N ASN A 182 -1.16 7.64 13.30
CA ASN A 182 -0.81 7.19 11.95
C ASN A 182 0.29 6.12 11.93
N ALA A 183 0.63 5.51 13.07
CA ALA A 183 1.67 4.48 13.14
C ALA A 183 1.35 3.25 12.26
N GLY A 184 0.06 2.98 12.03
CA GLY A 184 -0.42 1.92 11.14
C GLY A 184 -0.48 2.29 9.65
N ASP A 185 -0.25 3.55 9.29
CA ASP A 185 -0.41 4.03 7.91
C ASP A 185 0.91 3.84 7.12
N PRO A 186 0.93 2.96 6.10
CA PRO A 186 2.15 2.66 5.38
C PRO A 186 2.67 3.84 4.56
N ASP A 187 1.79 4.67 4.00
CA ASP A 187 2.18 5.80 3.17
C ASP A 187 2.78 6.94 4.01
N TYR A 188 2.23 7.15 5.22
CA TYR A 188 2.76 8.12 6.17
C TYR A 188 4.10 7.66 6.74
N THR A 189 4.19 6.44 7.26
CA THR A 189 5.38 5.93 7.94
C THR A 189 6.56 5.74 6.99
N GLU A 190 6.35 5.23 5.76
CA GLU A 190 7.37 5.15 4.71
C GLU A 190 8.03 6.53 4.49
N LYS A 191 7.21 7.55 4.25
CA LYS A 191 7.71 8.90 3.94
C LYS A 191 8.32 9.61 5.14
N LEU A 192 7.84 9.34 6.35
CA LEU A 192 8.41 9.88 7.57
C LEU A 192 9.86 9.40 7.74
N TYR A 193 10.09 8.09 7.69
CA TYR A 193 11.42 7.50 7.93
C TYR A 193 12.37 7.63 6.75
N GLU A 194 11.87 7.67 5.50
CA GLU A 194 12.68 8.06 4.34
C GLU A 194 13.26 9.46 4.52
N ARG A 195 12.47 10.39 5.06
CA ARG A 195 12.87 11.78 5.24
C ARG A 195 13.79 11.99 6.44
N LEU A 196 13.50 11.34 7.57
CA LEU A 196 14.33 11.41 8.78
C LEU A 196 15.69 10.72 8.56
N GLY A 197 15.68 9.56 7.90
CA GLY A 197 16.84 8.68 7.85
C GLY A 197 17.20 8.11 9.23
N PRO A 198 18.33 7.36 9.33
CA PRO A 198 18.68 6.63 10.54
C PRO A 198 19.09 7.53 11.71
N ALA A 199 19.79 8.65 11.45
CA ALA A 199 20.28 9.52 12.50
C ALA A 199 19.15 10.26 13.22
N ALA A 200 18.30 10.98 12.47
CA ALA A 200 17.18 11.70 13.07
C ALA A 200 16.12 10.75 13.67
N ALA A 201 16.00 9.51 13.16
CA ALA A 201 15.17 8.49 13.81
C ALA A 201 15.72 8.06 15.19
N ALA A 202 17.04 7.93 15.34
CA ALA A 202 17.65 7.64 16.65
C ALA A 202 17.49 8.81 17.62
N GLU A 203 17.67 10.04 17.15
CA GLU A 203 17.40 11.23 17.95
C GLU A 203 15.91 11.35 18.33
N LEU A 204 14.99 10.88 17.49
CA LEU A 204 13.57 10.79 17.84
C LEU A 204 13.33 9.81 18.99
N VAL A 205 14.04 8.68 19.03
CA VAL A 205 14.04 7.76 20.20
C VAL A 205 14.55 8.48 21.44
N ARG A 206 15.62 9.28 21.34
CA ARG A 206 16.09 10.11 22.47
C ARG A 206 15.02 11.11 22.91
N ALA A 207 14.37 11.78 21.96
CA ALA A 207 13.33 12.77 22.24
C ALA A 207 12.07 12.16 22.88
N ALA A 208 11.84 10.85 22.74
CA ALA A 208 10.81 10.14 23.50
C ALA A 208 11.09 10.16 25.01
N GLY A 209 12.36 10.27 25.44
CA GLY A 209 12.74 10.47 26.83
C GLY A 209 12.35 9.31 27.76
N GLY A 210 12.25 8.09 27.22
CA GLY A 210 11.79 6.91 27.96
C GLY A 210 10.27 6.80 28.12
N ASP A 211 9.48 7.69 27.51
CA ASP A 211 8.03 7.57 27.46
C ASP A 211 7.64 6.33 26.64
N GLU A 212 7.10 5.32 27.33
CA GLU A 212 6.74 4.02 26.73
C GLU A 212 5.74 4.18 25.59
N ALA A 213 4.76 5.08 25.69
CA ALA A 213 3.76 5.28 24.66
C ALA A 213 4.36 5.92 23.39
N ARG A 214 5.35 6.80 23.54
CA ARG A 214 6.10 7.35 22.40
C ARG A 214 7.02 6.30 21.77
N LEU A 215 7.71 5.51 22.59
CA LEU A 215 8.57 4.42 22.09
C LEU A 215 7.75 3.34 21.36
N GLU A 216 6.57 3.00 21.86
CA GLU A 216 5.63 2.10 21.20
C GLU A 216 5.16 2.68 19.85
N ALA A 217 4.81 3.97 19.79
CA ALA A 217 4.44 4.62 18.54
C ALA A 217 5.60 4.61 17.51
N ILE A 218 6.83 4.83 17.95
CA ILE A 218 8.03 4.73 17.10
C ILE A 218 8.22 3.28 16.63
N GLY A 219 8.11 2.29 17.53
CA GLY A 219 8.25 0.88 17.19
C GLY A 219 7.20 0.40 16.18
N GLY A 220 5.92 0.71 16.42
CA GLY A 220 4.83 0.37 15.52
C GLY A 220 5.01 0.99 14.13
N SER A 221 5.37 2.27 14.08
CA SER A 221 5.58 2.97 12.80
C SER A 221 6.84 2.51 12.05
N LEU A 222 7.95 2.20 12.75
CA LEU A 222 9.12 1.55 12.14
C LEU A 222 8.77 0.16 11.59
N GLY A 223 7.97 -0.61 12.34
CA GLY A 223 7.42 -1.89 11.91
C GLY A 223 6.76 -1.77 10.54
N VAL A 224 5.76 -0.90 10.44
CA VAL A 224 5.02 -0.64 9.19
C VAL A 224 5.95 -0.13 8.08
N ALA A 225 6.80 0.87 8.36
CA ALA A 225 7.71 1.43 7.36
C ALA A 225 8.68 0.38 6.80
N SER A 226 9.15 -0.57 7.63
CA SER A 226 10.11 -1.60 7.23
C SER A 226 9.60 -2.56 6.13
N HIS A 227 8.28 -2.59 5.88
CA HIS A 227 7.68 -3.34 4.78
C HIS A 227 7.72 -2.58 3.44
N HIS A 228 7.86 -1.25 3.50
CA HIS A 228 7.74 -0.34 2.34
C HIS A 228 9.04 0.37 1.98
N MET A 229 9.98 0.51 2.91
CA MET A 229 11.32 1.03 2.64
C MET A 229 12.42 0.02 2.96
N THR A 230 13.60 0.24 2.38
CA THR A 230 14.77 -0.62 2.65
C THR A 230 15.44 -0.20 3.95
N MET A 231 15.15 -0.91 5.03
CA MET A 231 15.89 -0.84 6.29
C MET A 231 16.91 -1.99 6.34
N ASP A 232 17.98 -1.86 5.55
CA ASP A 232 19.04 -2.87 5.49
C ASP A 232 20.02 -2.78 6.66
N ALA A 233 21.01 -3.67 6.69
CA ALA A 233 22.02 -3.70 7.75
C ALA A 233 22.83 -2.39 7.83
N ARG A 234 22.95 -1.62 6.75
CA ARG A 234 23.63 -0.32 6.77
C ARG A 234 22.76 0.71 7.47
N TRP A 235 21.47 0.79 7.12
CA TRP A 235 20.52 1.70 7.76
C TRP A 235 20.41 1.40 9.26
N LEU A 236 20.21 0.12 9.62
CA LEU A 236 20.08 -0.33 11.01
C LEU A 236 21.35 -0.06 11.83
N ARG A 237 22.53 -0.33 11.27
CA ARG A 237 23.81 -0.02 11.95
C ARG A 237 23.99 1.48 12.16
N ALA A 238 23.62 2.31 11.19
CA ALA A 238 23.70 3.76 11.33
C ALA A 238 22.73 4.27 12.41
N PHE A 239 21.52 3.73 12.47
CA PHE A 239 20.52 4.06 13.49
C PHE A 239 21.02 3.70 14.89
N LEU A 240 21.52 2.48 15.07
CA LEU A 240 22.06 2.01 16.36
C LEU A 240 23.29 2.80 16.79
N ALA A 241 24.23 3.06 15.86
CA ALA A 241 25.43 3.84 16.17
C ALA A 241 25.13 5.30 16.52
N GLU A 242 24.04 5.87 16.00
CA GLU A 242 23.55 7.18 16.44
C GLU A 242 22.87 7.07 17.81
N ALA A 243 22.02 6.06 18.03
CA ALA A 243 21.36 5.85 19.32
C ALA A 243 22.37 5.67 20.46
N ASP A 244 23.47 4.96 20.22
CA ASP A 244 24.57 4.80 21.18
C ASP A 244 25.26 6.14 21.48
N ARG A 245 25.51 6.96 20.45
CA ARG A 245 26.08 8.31 20.62
C ARG A 245 25.17 9.23 21.42
N GLU A 246 23.86 9.08 21.23
CA GLU A 246 22.81 9.81 21.94
C GLU A 246 22.49 9.21 23.33
N GLY A 247 23.16 8.12 23.74
CA GLY A 247 23.00 7.49 25.05
C GLY A 247 21.69 6.69 25.22
N VAL A 248 21.00 6.38 24.12
CA VAL A 248 19.70 5.68 24.10
C VAL A 248 19.75 4.33 23.39
N GLY A 249 20.95 3.75 23.26
CA GLY A 249 21.18 2.43 22.65
C GLY A 249 20.21 1.34 23.13
N PRO A 250 20.02 1.12 24.44
CA PRO A 250 19.09 0.10 24.95
C PRO A 250 17.64 0.34 24.52
N ALA A 251 17.17 1.59 24.55
CA ALA A 251 15.81 1.94 24.11
C ALA A 251 15.65 1.74 22.60
N ALA A 252 16.67 2.07 21.80
CA ALA A 252 16.66 1.84 20.36
C ALA A 252 16.63 0.34 20.01
N VAL A 253 17.38 -0.50 20.74
CA VAL A 253 17.31 -1.96 20.60
C VAL A 253 15.94 -2.48 20.98
N GLN A 254 15.35 -2.00 22.07
CA GLN A 254 13.99 -2.37 22.49
C GLN A 254 12.95 -2.01 21.41
N VAL A 255 13.04 -0.81 20.84
CA VAL A 255 12.18 -0.36 19.74
C VAL A 255 12.30 -1.28 18.52
N LEU A 256 13.52 -1.62 18.09
CA LEU A 256 13.72 -2.50 16.93
C LEU A 256 13.28 -3.95 17.18
N THR A 257 13.52 -4.48 18.38
CA THR A 257 13.19 -5.87 18.74
C THR A 257 11.72 -6.06 19.08
N GLY A 258 11.04 -5.02 19.56
CA GLY A 258 9.60 -5.01 19.82
C GLY A 258 8.73 -4.67 18.61
N ALA A 259 9.31 -4.09 17.55
CA ALA A 259 8.58 -3.77 16.33
C ALA A 259 8.28 -5.01 15.48
N ASP A 260 7.08 -5.06 14.87
CA ASP A 260 6.74 -6.08 13.86
C ASP A 260 7.41 -5.73 12.53
N LEU A 261 8.72 -5.98 12.47
CA LEU A 261 9.55 -5.68 11.32
C LEU A 261 9.33 -6.69 10.19
N SER A 262 9.48 -6.21 8.95
CA SER A 262 9.47 -7.06 7.77
C SER A 262 10.52 -8.15 7.89
N ARG A 263 10.27 -9.30 7.26
CA ARG A 263 11.19 -10.44 7.27
C ARG A 263 12.61 -10.03 6.85
N ARG A 264 12.73 -9.21 5.80
CA ARG A 264 14.03 -8.73 5.31
C ARG A 264 14.75 -7.89 6.37
N THR A 265 14.04 -6.98 7.03
CA THR A 265 14.60 -6.12 8.06
C THR A 265 15.00 -6.91 9.29
N ARG A 266 14.21 -7.92 9.70
CA ARG A 266 14.58 -8.85 10.79
C ARG A 266 15.83 -9.67 10.45
N GLU A 267 15.92 -10.20 9.24
CA GLU A 267 17.12 -10.91 8.79
C GLU A 267 18.35 -9.99 8.76
N ALA A 268 18.18 -8.71 8.41
CA ALA A 268 19.25 -7.71 8.49
C ALA A 268 19.64 -7.39 9.94
N LEU A 269 18.66 -7.26 10.84
CA LEU A 269 18.88 -7.04 12.27
C LEU A 269 19.64 -8.19 12.92
N HIS A 270 19.29 -9.44 12.59
CA HIS A 270 20.00 -10.62 13.09
C HIS A 270 21.48 -10.64 12.68
N LYS A 271 21.83 -10.09 11.51
CA LYS A 271 23.24 -10.02 11.06
C LYS A 271 24.06 -8.96 11.80
N LEU A 272 23.44 -8.16 12.66
CA LEU A 272 24.13 -7.15 13.45
C LEU A 272 24.57 -7.66 14.82
N ASP A 273 24.27 -8.92 15.17
CA ASP A 273 24.64 -9.56 16.44
C ASP A 273 24.42 -8.63 17.64
N LEU A 274 23.16 -8.19 17.81
CA LEU A 274 22.76 -7.37 18.95
C LEU A 274 22.84 -8.20 20.23
N GLU A 275 24.02 -8.20 20.86
CA GLU A 275 24.24 -8.79 22.18
C GLU A 275 23.26 -8.19 23.20
N PRO A 276 22.54 -9.02 23.98
CA PRO A 276 21.73 -8.51 25.09
C PRO A 276 22.63 -7.82 26.11
N VAL A 277 22.21 -6.64 26.60
CA VAL A 277 22.93 -5.75 27.53
C VAL A 277 23.02 -6.33 28.97
N ALA A 278 23.08 -7.65 29.11
CA ALA A 278 23.29 -8.34 30.38
C ALA A 278 24.73 -8.86 30.43
N ASP A 279 25.71 -7.96 30.55
CA ASP A 279 27.08 -8.19 31.09
C ASP A 279 28.10 -7.15 30.59
N ARG A 280 27.87 -5.86 30.88
CA ARG A 280 28.96 -4.87 30.88
C ARG A 280 29.02 -4.12 32.20
N THR A 281 29.33 -4.87 33.23
CA THR A 281 29.96 -4.35 34.45
C THR A 281 31.19 -5.21 34.74
N ALA A 282 32.35 -4.73 34.32
CA ALA A 282 33.66 -5.08 34.85
C ALA A 282 34.60 -3.89 34.62
#